data_AF-A0A0B2RGD9-F1
#
_entry.id   AF-A0A0B2RGD9-F1
#
_cell.length_a   1.000
_cell.length_b   1.000
_cell.length_c   1.000
_cell.angle_alpha   90.00
_cell.angle_beta   90.00
_cell.angle_gamma   90.00
#
_symmetry.space_group_name_H-M   'P 1'
#
loop_
_entity.id
_entity.type
_entity.pdbx_description
1 polymer ?
#
loop_
_entity_poly.entity_id
_entity_poly.type
_entity_poly.pdbx_seq_one_letter_code
_entity_poly.pdbx_strand_id
1 'polypeptide(L)' 'WGVVKPDFRRFVDEFHVHGSFPRGSNASFLALIPKVKHPQSFDDYRPISLIGCMYKVIAKLLANKLRHVI' A
#
# COMPACT_ATOMS: atom_id res chain seq x y z
N TRP A 1 -10.74 -14.46 -10.55
CA TRP A 1 -10.90 -13.18 -11.29
C TRP A 1 -12.36 -12.84 -11.57
N GLY A 2 -13.21 -13.79 -11.97
CA GLY A 2 -14.63 -13.52 -12.28
C GLY A 2 -15.42 -12.76 -11.20
N VAL A 3 -15.09 -12.96 -9.92
CA VAL A 3 -15.75 -12.27 -8.80
C VAL A 3 -15.09 -10.95 -8.42
N VAL A 4 -13.75 -10.90 -8.36
CA VAL A 4 -13.00 -9.73 -7.83
C VAL A 4 -12.79 -8.64 -8.89
N LYS A 5 -12.81 -8.99 -10.18
CA LYS A 5 -12.55 -8.06 -11.29
C LYS A 5 -13.40 -6.79 -11.27
N PRO A 6 -14.73 -6.85 -11.05
CA PRO A 6 -15.57 -5.66 -11.09
C PRO A 6 -15.19 -4.67 -9.99
N ASP A 7 -15.01 -5.14 -8.75
CA ASP A 7 -14.64 -4.27 -7.63
C ASP A 7 -13.22 -3.71 -7.77
N PHE A 8 -12.29 -4.52 -8.28
CA PHE A 8 -10.93 -4.07 -8.54
C PHE A 8 -10.90 -2.94 -9.58
N ARG A 9 -11.62 -3.11 -10.69
CA ARG A 9 -11.72 -2.06 -11.72
C ARG A 9 -12.38 -0.80 -11.17
N ARG A 10 -13.52 -0.95 -10.48
CA ARG A 10 -14.22 0.18 -9.86
C ARG A 10 -13.29 1.00 -8.96
N PHE A 11 -12.49 0.35 -8.12
CA PHE A 11 -11.53 1.04 -7.25
C PHE A 11 -10.47 1.84 -8.03
N VAL A 12 -9.92 1.25 -9.09
CA VAL A 12 -8.92 1.94 -9.92
C VAL A 12 -9.54 3.12 -10.68
N ASP A 13 -10.75 2.94 -11.22
CA ASP A 13 -11.48 3.97 -11.93
C ASP A 13 -11.87 5.13 -11.00
N GLU A 14 -12.37 4.83 -9.80
CA GLU A 14 -12.67 5.83 -8.77
C GLU A 14 -11.44 6.65 -8.39
N PHE A 15 -10.29 5.99 -8.16
CA PHE A 15 -9.04 6.68 -7.89
C PHE A 15 -8.61 7.55 -9.08
N HIS A 16 -8.79 7.06 -10.31
CA HIS A 16 -8.40 7.80 -11.51
C HIS A 16 -9.23 9.08 -11.70
N VAL A 17 -10.54 9.03 -11.44
CA VAL A 17 -11.45 10.16 -11.59
C VAL A 17 -11.28 11.17 -10.45
N HIS A 18 -11.20 10.71 -9.20
CA HIS A 18 -11.24 11.60 -8.03
C HIS A 18 -9.87 11.93 -7.45
N GLY A 19 -8.82 11.20 -7.85
CA GLY A 19 -7.46 11.36 -7.32
C GLY A 19 -7.33 11.03 -5.82
N SER A 20 -8.29 10.33 -5.23
CA SER A 20 -8.35 10.05 -3.81
C SER A 20 -8.70 8.60 -3.53
N PHE A 21 -8.29 8.13 -2.35
CA PHE A 21 -8.63 6.79 -1.88
C PHE A 21 -9.93 6.81 -1.08
N PRO A 22 -10.80 5.80 -1.20
CA PRO A 22 -11.92 5.62 -0.29
C PRO A 22 -11.42 5.55 1.15
N ARG A 23 -12.19 6.13 2.09
CA ARG A 23 -11.84 6.17 3.51
C ARG A 23 -11.49 4.78 4.04
N GLY A 24 -10.38 4.68 4.77
CA GLY A 24 -9.88 3.42 5.33
C GLY A 24 -9.02 2.58 4.39
N SER A 25 -8.96 2.90 3.09
CA SER A 25 -8.14 2.14 2.13
C SER A 25 -6.62 2.32 2.33
N ASN A 26 -6.22 3.36 3.04
CA ASN A 26 -4.83 3.62 3.46
C ASN A 26 -4.54 3.15 4.90
N ALA A 27 -5.50 2.48 5.56
CA ALA A 27 -5.24 1.88 6.86
C ALA A 27 -4.13 0.83 6.73
N SER A 28 -3.23 0.81 7.70
CA SER A 28 -2.13 -0.14 7.74
C SER A 28 -1.84 -0.58 9.16
N PHE A 29 -1.38 -1.81 9.30
CA PHE A 29 -0.85 -2.32 10.56
C PHE A 29 0.67 -2.19 10.57
N LEU A 30 1.22 -1.64 11.64
CA LEU A 30 2.66 -1.57 11.83
C LEU A 30 3.13 -2.85 12.53
N ALA A 31 3.93 -3.66 11.85
CA ALA A 31 4.61 -4.81 12.46
C ALA A 31 6.07 -4.44 12.75
N LEU A 32 6.51 -4.64 14.00
CA LEU A 32 7.90 -4.45 14.39
C LEU A 32 8.62 -5.79 14.37
N ILE A 33 9.48 -5.99 13.37
CA ILE A 33 10.25 -7.23 13.25
C ILE A 33 11.61 -7.05 13.93
N PRO A 34 11.95 -7.84 14.97
CA PRO A 34 13.23 -7.71 15.64
C PRO A 34 14.38 -8.08 14.69
N LYS A 35 15.45 -7.26 14.67
CA LYS A 35 16.68 -7.53 13.91
C LYS A 35 17.70 -8.35 14.71
N VAL A 36 17.56 -8.36 16.04
CA VAL A 36 18.46 -9.03 16.99
C VAL A 36 17.65 -9.85 18.01
N LYS A 37 18.30 -10.79 18.72
CA LYS A 37 17.62 -11.72 19.65
C LYS A 37 16.95 -11.04 20.85
N HIS A 38 17.54 -9.95 21.35
CA HIS A 38 17.06 -9.22 22.53
C HIS A 38 17.03 -7.72 22.23
N PRO A 39 16.04 -7.24 21.45
CA PRO A 39 15.94 -5.83 21.08
C PRO A 39 15.73 -4.96 22.32
N GLN A 40 16.49 -3.88 22.46
CA GLN A 40 16.45 -2.96 23.60
C GLN A 40 15.96 -1.56 23.19
N SER A 41 16.14 -1.19 21.93
CA SER A 41 15.75 0.11 21.37
C SER A 41 14.84 -0.05 20.15
N PHE A 42 14.14 1.02 19.76
CA PHE A 42 13.35 1.03 18.52
C PHE A 42 14.21 0.78 17.28
N ASP A 43 15.47 1.20 17.31
CA ASP A 43 16.43 0.97 16.23
C ASP A 43 16.77 -0.51 16.07
N ASP A 44 16.49 -1.38 17.05
CA ASP A 44 16.66 -2.82 16.94
C ASP A 44 15.54 -3.51 16.15
N TYR A 45 14.48 -2.77 15.79
CA TYR A 45 13.37 -3.25 15.00
C TYR A 45 13.45 -2.76 13.56
N ARG A 46 12.94 -3.58 12.64
CA ARG A 46 12.58 -3.18 11.29
C ARG A 46 11.07 -2.99 11.26
N PRO A 47 10.55 -1.75 11.17
CA PRO A 47 9.13 -1.54 10.97
C PRO A 47 8.72 -1.98 9.56
N ILE A 48 7.62 -2.72 9.45
CA ILE A 48 6.95 -3.02 8.18
C ILE A 48 5.50 -2.58 8.27
N SER A 49 5.08 -1.77 7.30
CA SER A 49 3.67 -1.39 7.13
C SER A 49 2.92 -2.44 6.31
N LEU A 50 2.01 -3.15 6.95
CA LEU A 50 1.07 -4.07 6.33
C LEU A 50 -0.14 -3.28 5.84
N ILE A 51 -0.01 -2.73 4.62
CA ILE A 51 -1.07 -1.99 3.94
C ILE A 51 -1.79 -2.86 2.91
N GLY A 52 -3.08 -2.57 2.67
CA GLY A 52 -3.93 -3.28 1.72
C GLY A 52 -3.36 -3.33 0.30
N CYS A 53 -3.62 -4.44 -0.41
CA CYS A 53 -3.08 -4.67 -1.75
C CYS A 53 -3.57 -3.64 -2.80
N MET A 54 -4.80 -3.14 -2.67
CA MET A 54 -5.35 -2.13 -3.58
C MET A 54 -4.54 -0.83 -3.56
N TYR A 55 -4.12 -0.38 -2.37
CA TYR A 55 -3.23 0.76 -2.24
C TYR A 55 -1.89 0.52 -2.96
N LYS A 56 -1.30 -0.67 -2.78
CA LYS A 56 -0.01 -1.03 -3.42
C LYS A 56 -0.09 -1.04 -4.94
N VAL A 57 -1.21 -1.48 -5.51
CA VAL A 57 -1.44 -1.44 -6.96
C VAL A 57 -1.39 0.00 -7.47
N ILE A 58 -2.17 0.90 -6.88
CA ILE A 58 -2.19 2.30 -7.29
C ILE A 58 -0.83 2.95 -7.11
N ALA A 59 -0.17 2.73 -5.97
CA ALA A 59 1.18 3.23 -5.73
C ALA A 59 2.17 2.76 -6.81
N LYS A 60 2.08 1.50 -7.25
CA LYS A 60 2.93 0.98 -8.34
C LYS A 60 2.60 1.62 -9.68
N LEU A 61 1.32 1.82 -10.00
CA LEU A 61 0.90 2.51 -11.23
C LEU A 61 1.45 3.94 -11.27
N LEU A 62 1.36 4.68 -10.16
CA LEU A 62 1.90 6.04 -10.06
C LEU A 62 3.42 6.05 -10.16
N ALA A 63 4.12 5.15 -9.48
CA ALA A 63 5.58 5.04 -9.57
C ALA A 63 6.05 4.75 -11.01
N ASN A 64 5.32 3.89 -11.75
CA ASN A 64 5.62 3.63 -13.15
C ASN A 64 5.38 4.87 -14.03
N LYS A 65 4.32 5.66 -13.77
CA LYS A 65 4.09 6.93 -14.48
C LYS A 65 5.22 7.94 -14.20
N LEU A 66 5.62 8.08 -12.93
CA LEU A 66 6.69 8.99 -12.52
C LEU A 66 8.04 8.62 -13.16
N ARG A 67 8.32 7.33 -13.32
CA ARG A 67 9.53 6.84 -14.01
C ARG A 67 9.67 7.34 -15.46
N HIS A 68 8.58 7.74 -16.12
CA HIS A 68 8.67 8.29 -17.47
C HIS A 68 8.95 9.80 -17.49
N VAL A 69 8.89 10.45 -16.33
CA VAL A 69 9.07 11.90 -16.17
C VAL A 69 10.42 12.22 -15.52
N ILE A 70 10.96 11.29 -14.72
CA ILE A 70 12.27 11.34 -14.06
C ILE A 70 13.24 10.44 -14.81
#